data_AF-A0A3B0UIN9-F1
#
_entry.id   AF-A0A3B0UIN9-F1
#
_cell.length_a   1.000
_cell.length_b   1.000
_cell.length_c   1.000
_cell.angle_alpha   90.00
_cell.angle_beta   90.00
_cell.angle_gamma   90.00
#
_symmetry.space_group_name_H-M   'P 1'
#
loop_
_entity.id
_entity.type
_entity.pdbx_description
1 polymer ?
#
loop_
_entity_poly.entity_id
_entity_poly.type
_entity_poly.pdbx_seq_one_letter_code
_entity_poly.pdbx_strand_id
1 'polypeptide(L)'
;MKSAVLEKLVSGSMNNLQVASGDGAKAIASRSAEAKKLLAESKRISKKRAILIRRKKTTSMKLKKVADAATRKILRDVEKELAAIKKMGEKVRVSKTSLAEELKGLKENQRRAATYLKVIEKADKVLNKPKKKKRRRRVKKA
;
A
#
# COMPACT_ATOMS: atom_id res chain seq x y z
N MET A 1 8.79 -38.97 -16.61
CA MET A 1 8.57 -38.48 -15.23
C MET A 1 7.50 -39.33 -14.57
N LYS A 2 7.72 -39.82 -13.34
CA LYS A 2 6.72 -40.59 -12.57
C LYS A 2 5.58 -39.65 -12.16
N SER A 3 4.30 -40.06 -12.28
CA SER A 3 3.13 -39.19 -12.07
C SER A 3 3.11 -38.52 -10.69
N ALA A 4 3.56 -39.22 -9.64
CA ALA A 4 3.62 -38.69 -8.27
C ALA A 4 4.54 -37.47 -8.11
N VAL A 5 5.65 -37.41 -8.86
CA VAL A 5 6.55 -36.24 -8.83
C VAL A 5 5.86 -35.02 -9.44
N LEU A 6 5.11 -35.24 -10.52
CA LEU A 6 4.33 -34.19 -11.19
C LEU A 6 3.22 -33.67 -10.26
N GLU A 7 2.49 -34.56 -9.60
CA GLU A 7 1.41 -34.21 -8.66
C GLU A 7 1.92 -33.38 -7.47
N LYS A 8 3.09 -33.74 -6.93
CA LYS A 8 3.73 -32.99 -5.85
C LYS A 8 4.17 -31.60 -6.31
N LEU A 9 4.72 -31.47 -7.52
CA LEU A 9 5.12 -30.18 -8.09
C LEU A 9 3.92 -29.26 -8.31
N VAL A 10 2.82 -29.79 -8.84
CA VAL A 10 1.58 -29.03 -9.06
C VAL A 10 0.99 -28.57 -7.73
N SER A 11 0.84 -29.47 -6.76
CA SER A 11 0.31 -29.14 -5.43
C SER A 11 1.18 -28.12 -4.69
N GLY A 12 2.50 -28.26 -4.76
CA GLY A 12 3.45 -27.29 -4.18
C GLY A 12 3.33 -25.90 -4.83
N SER A 13 3.20 -25.86 -6.16
CA SER A 13 3.02 -24.59 -6.89
C SER A 13 1.70 -23.90 -6.53
N MET A 14 0.63 -24.67 -6.35
CA MET A 14 -0.66 -24.16 -5.89
C MET A 14 -0.60 -23.56 -4.49
N ASN A 15 0.04 -24.28 -3.56
CA ASN A 15 0.26 -23.77 -2.20
C ASN A 15 1.08 -22.48 -2.23
N ASN A 16 2.16 -22.42 -3.02
CA ASN A 16 2.98 -21.22 -3.15
C ASN A 16 2.17 -20.02 -3.68
N LEU A 17 1.31 -20.24 -4.68
CA LEU A 17 0.44 -19.20 -5.22
C LEU A 17 -0.60 -18.71 -4.19
N GLN A 18 -1.17 -19.62 -3.42
CA GLN A 18 -2.13 -19.30 -2.36
C GLN A 18 -1.47 -18.51 -1.22
N VAL A 19 -0.27 -18.92 -0.79
CA VAL A 19 0.53 -18.20 0.20
C VAL A 19 0.89 -16.81 -0.31
N ALA A 20 1.40 -16.69 -1.54
CA ALA A 20 1.74 -15.40 -2.14
C ALA A 20 0.53 -14.45 -2.21
N SER A 21 -0.65 -14.97 -2.54
CA SER A 21 -1.91 -14.19 -2.53
C SER A 21 -2.31 -13.78 -1.11
N GLY A 22 -2.16 -14.65 -0.11
CA GLY A 22 -2.44 -14.31 1.28
C GLY A 22 -1.51 -13.23 1.82
N ASP A 23 -0.21 -13.36 1.56
CA ASP A 23 0.80 -12.41 2.01
C ASP A 23 0.72 -11.08 1.27
N GLY A 24 0.38 -11.09 -0.02
CA GLY A 24 0.09 -9.87 -0.78
C GLY A 24 -1.06 -9.08 -0.19
N ALA A 25 -2.15 -9.74 0.25
CA ALA A 25 -3.26 -9.07 0.93
C ALA A 25 -2.85 -8.44 2.28
N LYS A 26 -2.05 -9.16 3.08
CA LYS A 26 -1.51 -8.63 4.35
C LYS A 26 -0.58 -7.44 4.12
N ALA A 27 0.30 -7.53 3.12
CA ALA A 27 1.21 -6.45 2.74
C ALA A 27 0.43 -5.20 2.32
N ILE A 28 -0.61 -5.35 1.48
CA ILE A 28 -1.49 -4.23 1.09
C ILE A 28 -2.15 -3.60 2.31
N ALA A 29 -2.65 -4.39 3.27
CA ALA A 29 -3.28 -3.88 4.48
C ALA A 29 -2.29 -3.08 5.34
N SER A 30 -1.10 -3.62 5.57
CA SER A 30 -0.03 -2.97 6.34
C SER A 30 0.41 -1.65 5.69
N ARG A 31 0.74 -1.68 4.39
CA ARG A 31 1.15 -0.49 3.63
C ARG A 31 0.04 0.55 3.51
N SER A 32 -1.22 0.12 3.44
CA SER A 32 -2.35 1.05 3.45
C SER A 32 -2.52 1.75 4.81
N ALA A 33 -2.22 1.07 5.92
CA ALA A 33 -2.22 1.69 7.24
C ALA A 33 -1.08 2.72 7.38
N GLU A 34 0.12 2.40 6.88
CA GLU A 34 1.25 3.32 6.80
C GLU A 34 0.92 4.56 5.96
N ALA A 35 0.26 4.38 4.81
CA ALA A 35 -0.17 5.49 3.94
C ALA A 35 -1.08 6.48 4.70
N LYS A 36 -2.00 5.97 5.53
CA LYS A 36 -2.87 6.79 6.37
C LYS A 36 -2.08 7.57 7.43
N LYS A 37 -1.07 6.94 8.05
CA LYS A 37 -0.18 7.61 9.03
C LYS A 37 0.58 8.76 8.37
N LEU A 38 1.20 8.53 7.21
CA LEU A 38 1.92 9.55 6.45
C LEU A 38 0.99 10.70 5.99
N LEU A 39 -0.26 10.39 5.66
CA LEU A 39 -1.25 11.43 5.33
C LEU A 39 -1.58 12.31 6.54
N ALA A 40 -1.78 11.72 7.72
CA ALA A 40 -2.03 12.45 8.95
C ALA A 40 -0.83 13.33 9.33
N GLU A 41 0.38 12.78 9.21
CA GLU A 41 1.61 13.52 9.48
C GLU A 41 1.82 14.68 8.50
N SER A 42 1.58 14.46 7.20
CA SER A 42 1.62 15.50 6.17
C SER A 42 0.67 16.66 6.50
N LYS A 43 -0.57 16.37 6.95
CA LYS A 43 -1.52 17.38 7.39
C LYS A 43 -1.03 18.14 8.62
N ARG A 44 -0.47 17.44 9.61
CA ARG A 44 0.11 18.05 10.83
C ARG A 44 1.27 18.99 10.49
N ILE A 45 2.18 18.55 9.62
CA ILE A 45 3.32 19.35 9.14
C ILE A 45 2.83 20.60 8.44
N SER A 46 1.83 20.48 7.55
CA SER A 46 1.24 21.62 6.84
C SER A 46 0.65 22.66 7.81
N LYS A 47 -0.13 22.21 8.79
CA LYS A 47 -0.70 23.09 9.84
C LYS A 47 0.41 23.78 10.65
N LYS A 48 1.41 23.04 11.11
CA LYS A 48 2.53 23.62 11.88
C LYS A 48 3.33 24.61 11.05
N ARG A 49 3.57 24.33 9.77
CA ARG A 49 4.22 25.27 8.84
C ARG A 49 3.43 26.57 8.71
N ALA A 50 2.11 26.50 8.54
CA ALA A 50 1.26 27.69 8.44
C ALA A 50 1.31 28.55 9.70
N ILE A 51 1.24 27.92 10.89
CA ILE A 51 1.35 28.61 12.18
C ILE A 51 2.71 29.30 12.32
N LEU A 52 3.81 28.59 12.01
CA LEU A 52 5.15 29.16 12.10
C LEU A 52 5.38 30.30 11.10
N ILE A 53 4.80 30.24 9.90
CA ILE A 53 4.84 31.35 8.92
C ILE A 53 4.12 32.58 9.50
N ARG A 54 2.93 32.40 10.09
CA ARG A 54 2.21 33.50 10.74
C ARG A 54 3.03 34.08 11.90
N ARG A 55 3.60 33.22 12.76
CA ARG A 55 4.45 33.63 13.88
C ARG A 55 5.69 34.37 13.41
N LYS A 56 6.34 33.91 12.33
CA LYS A 56 7.48 34.61 11.71
C LYS A 56 7.09 36.03 11.29
N LYS A 57 5.96 36.18 10.59
CA LYS A 57 5.47 37.49 10.15
C LYS A 57 5.19 38.42 11.34
N THR A 58 4.47 37.94 12.36
CA THR A 58 4.15 38.74 13.54
C THR A 58 5.39 39.14 14.33
N THR A 59 6.35 38.22 14.53
CA THR A 59 7.60 38.52 15.23
C THR A 59 8.46 39.49 14.44
N SER A 60 8.51 39.35 13.11
CA SER A 60 9.20 40.31 12.24
C SER A 60 8.59 41.71 12.33
N MET A 61 7.26 41.84 12.34
CA MET A 61 6.60 43.12 12.54
C MET A 61 6.88 43.72 13.93
N LYS A 62 6.90 42.89 14.98
CA LYS A 62 7.27 43.32 16.34
C LYS A 62 8.71 43.80 16.39
N LEU A 63 9.64 43.08 15.76
CA LEU A 63 11.06 43.45 15.73
C LEU A 63 11.31 44.82 15.07
N LYS A 64 10.51 45.17 14.06
CA LYS A 64 10.56 46.49 13.42
C LYS A 64 10.12 47.62 14.35
N LYS A 65 9.23 47.34 15.31
CA LYS A 65 8.71 48.32 16.27
C LYS A 65 9.58 48.40 17.53
N VAL A 66 10.02 47.25 18.03
CA VAL A 66 10.82 47.10 19.25
C VAL A 66 11.97 46.16 18.92
N ALA A 67 13.17 46.71 18.75
CA ALA A 67 14.33 46.00 18.26
C ALA A 67 15.13 45.29 19.37
N ASP A 68 14.45 44.63 20.31
CA ASP A 68 15.08 43.99 21.47
C ASP A 68 15.73 42.61 21.17
N ALA A 69 16.62 42.18 22.06
CA ALA A 69 17.34 40.92 21.92
C ALA A 69 16.41 39.69 22.01
N ALA A 70 15.35 39.76 22.81
CA ALA A 70 14.40 38.68 23.00
C ALA A 70 13.62 38.37 21.70
N THR A 71 13.15 39.40 21.02
CA THR A 71 12.41 39.32 19.76
C THR A 71 13.29 38.80 18.63
N ARG A 72 14.57 39.19 18.60
CA ARG A 72 15.57 38.60 17.67
C ARG A 72 15.77 37.11 17.93
N LYS A 73 15.87 36.68 19.19
CA LYS A 73 15.99 35.26 19.56
C LYS A 73 14.77 34.47 19.10
N ILE A 74 13.56 34.96 19.40
CA ILE A 74 12.31 34.31 18.97
C ILE A 74 12.25 34.18 17.45
N LEU A 75 12.66 35.21 16.68
CA LEU A 75 12.66 35.14 15.23
C LEU A 75 13.60 34.05 14.71
N ARG A 76 14.82 33.96 15.27
CA ARG A 76 15.80 32.91 14.94
C ARG A 76 15.27 31.52 15.26
N ASP A 77 14.61 31.35 16.41
CA ASP A 77 14.05 30.06 16.82
C ASP A 77 12.90 29.63 15.89
N VAL A 78 12.02 30.56 15.50
CA VAL A 78 10.96 30.30 14.51
C VAL A 78 11.55 29.92 13.14
N GLU A 79 12.66 30.54 12.73
CA GLU A 79 13.34 30.20 11.48
C GLU A 79 13.99 28.80 11.52
N LYS A 80 14.61 28.44 12.64
CA LYS A 80 15.12 27.08 12.88
C LYS A 80 14.01 26.05 12.84
N GLU A 81 12.89 26.32 13.51
CA GLU A 81 11.72 25.43 13.48
C GLU A 81 11.13 25.30 12.07
N LEU A 82 11.05 26.39 11.30
CA LEU A 82 10.60 26.34 9.90
C LEU A 82 11.53 25.49 9.03
N ALA A 83 12.84 25.59 9.21
CA ALA A 83 13.81 24.76 8.49
C ALA A 83 13.64 23.28 8.85
N ALA A 84 13.46 22.95 10.13
CA ALA A 84 13.18 21.58 10.57
C ALA A 84 11.87 21.04 9.97
N ILE A 85 10.81 21.86 9.97
CA ILE A 85 9.50 21.50 9.40
C ILE A 85 9.56 21.28 7.89
N LYS A 86 10.35 22.07 7.16
CA LYS A 86 10.61 21.84 5.73
C LYS A 86 11.29 20.49 5.50
N LYS A 87 12.34 20.17 6.27
CA LYS A 87 13.03 18.88 6.17
C LYS A 87 12.10 17.70 6.47
N MET A 88 11.27 17.80 7.50
CA MET A 88 10.26 16.77 7.80
C MET A 88 9.23 16.65 6.68
N GLY A 89 8.76 17.77 6.12
CA GLY A 89 7.82 17.78 4.99
C GLY A 89 8.38 17.06 3.76
N GLU A 90 9.66 17.25 3.46
CA GLU A 90 10.32 16.57 2.35
C GLU A 90 10.45 15.06 2.59
N LYS A 91 10.86 14.64 3.79
CA LYS A 91 10.92 13.21 4.16
C LYS A 91 9.57 12.54 3.98
N VAL A 92 8.49 13.13 4.50
CA VAL A 92 7.12 12.59 4.34
C VAL A 92 6.70 12.57 2.88
N ARG A 93 7.08 13.56 2.07
CA ARG A 93 6.80 13.59 0.63
C ARG A 93 7.43 12.38 -0.08
N VAL A 94 8.73 12.15 0.14
CA VAL A 94 9.48 11.03 -0.44
C VAL A 94 8.91 9.69 0.02
N SER A 95 8.60 9.54 1.31
CA SER A 95 7.96 8.31 1.82
C SER A 95 6.60 8.07 1.19
N LYS A 96 5.78 9.11 0.98
CA LYS A 96 4.46 8.96 0.34
C LYS A 96 4.56 8.53 -1.12
N THR A 97 5.51 9.07 -1.88
CA THR A 97 5.67 8.69 -3.30
C THR A 97 6.15 7.25 -3.41
N SER A 98 7.17 6.87 -2.65
CA SER A 98 7.68 5.49 -2.62
C SER A 98 6.61 4.48 -2.20
N LEU A 99 5.87 4.77 -1.13
CA LEU A 99 4.79 3.89 -0.67
C LEU A 99 3.64 3.77 -1.68
N ALA A 100 3.34 4.84 -2.43
CA ALA A 100 2.30 4.81 -3.46
C ALA A 100 2.69 3.89 -4.63
N GLU A 101 3.95 3.92 -5.05
CA GLU A 101 4.51 3.04 -6.07
C GLU A 101 4.49 1.58 -5.60
N GLU A 102 4.94 1.32 -4.37
CA GLU A 102 4.91 -0.02 -3.76
C GLU A 102 3.48 -0.56 -3.69
N LEU A 103 2.52 0.24 -3.20
CA LEU A 103 1.11 -0.16 -3.14
C LEU A 103 0.51 -0.45 -4.51
N LYS A 104 0.91 0.28 -5.56
CA LYS A 104 0.47 0.03 -6.93
C LYS A 104 0.97 -1.34 -7.39
N GLY A 105 2.27 -1.62 -7.23
CA GLY A 105 2.86 -2.91 -7.59
C GLY A 105 2.25 -4.08 -6.81
N LEU A 106 2.08 -3.93 -5.50
CA LEU A 106 1.46 -4.95 -4.65
C LEU A 106 0.02 -5.25 -5.07
N LYS A 107 -0.80 -4.23 -5.33
CA LYS A 107 -2.19 -4.42 -5.77
C LYS A 107 -2.26 -5.11 -7.13
N GLU A 108 -1.35 -4.78 -8.04
CA GLU A 108 -1.30 -5.41 -9.36
C GLU A 108 -0.90 -6.88 -9.25
N ASN A 109 0.16 -7.20 -8.51
CA ASN A 109 0.60 -8.57 -8.29
C ASN A 109 -0.45 -9.41 -7.56
N GLN A 110 -1.12 -8.83 -6.55
CA GLN A 110 -2.23 -9.48 -5.86
C GLN A 110 -3.39 -9.83 -6.81
N ARG A 111 -3.75 -8.90 -7.70
CA ARG A 111 -4.80 -9.15 -8.71
C ARG A 111 -4.42 -10.28 -9.66
N ARG A 112 -3.16 -10.32 -10.11
CA ARG A 112 -2.65 -11.40 -10.97
C ARG A 112 -2.71 -12.75 -10.24
N ALA A 113 -2.17 -12.83 -9.02
CA ALA A 113 -2.19 -14.05 -8.22
C ALA A 113 -3.61 -14.56 -7.96
N ALA A 114 -4.53 -13.67 -7.57
CA ALA A 114 -5.93 -14.01 -7.36
C ALA A 114 -6.64 -14.47 -8.65
N THR A 115 -6.26 -13.92 -9.81
CA THR A 115 -6.81 -14.34 -11.10
C THR A 115 -6.31 -15.73 -11.47
N TYR A 116 -5.03 -16.00 -11.30
CA TYR A 116 -4.46 -17.33 -11.56
C TYR A 116 -5.09 -18.41 -10.67
N LEU A 117 -5.26 -18.16 -9.37
CA LEU A 117 -5.98 -19.07 -8.47
C LEU A 117 -7.38 -19.39 -9.00
N LYS A 118 -8.15 -18.36 -9.38
CA LYS A 118 -9.51 -18.56 -9.92
C LYS A 118 -9.54 -19.36 -11.22
N VAL A 119 -8.58 -19.15 -12.11
CA VAL A 119 -8.51 -19.88 -13.38
C VAL A 119 -8.13 -21.34 -13.13
N ILE A 120 -7.15 -21.60 -12.26
CA ILE A 120 -6.72 -22.95 -11.93
C ILE A 120 -7.85 -23.70 -11.22
N GLU A 121 -8.51 -23.10 -10.23
CA GLU A 121 -9.67 -23.70 -9.55
C GLU A 121 -10.80 -24.05 -10.54
N LYS A 122 -11.05 -23.20 -11.54
CA LYS A 122 -12.03 -23.49 -12.59
C LYS A 122 -11.59 -24.65 -13.48
N ALA A 123 -10.31 -24.70 -13.85
CA ALA A 123 -9.74 -25.78 -14.66
C ALA A 123 -9.82 -27.11 -13.89
N ASP A 124 -9.44 -27.14 -12.62
CA ASP A 124 -9.53 -28.31 -11.76
C ASP A 124 -10.97 -28.81 -11.64
N LYS A 125 -11.93 -27.90 -11.47
CA LYS A 125 -13.36 -28.25 -11.47
C LYS A 125 -13.84 -28.82 -12.79
N VAL A 126 -13.22 -28.48 -13.93
CA VAL A 126 -13.60 -29.03 -15.24
C VAL A 126 -12.96 -30.40 -15.45
N LEU A 127 -11.68 -30.54 -15.14
CA LEU A 127 -10.90 -31.76 -15.33
C LEU A 127 -11.33 -32.87 -14.36
N ASN A 128 -11.64 -32.53 -13.11
CA ASN A 128 -12.03 -33.49 -12.07
C ASN A 128 -13.55 -33.71 -11.97
N LYS A 129 -14.33 -33.29 -12.98
CA LYS A 129 -15.75 -33.63 -13.03
C LYS A 129 -15.91 -35.14 -13.20
N PRO A 130 -16.74 -35.81 -12.36
CA PRO A 130 -17.05 -37.21 -12.58
C PRO A 130 -17.68 -37.39 -13.97
N LYS A 131 -17.17 -38.33 -14.77
CA LYS A 131 -17.73 -38.65 -16.09
C LYS A 131 -19.23 -38.89 -15.93
N LYS A 132 -20.07 -38.02 -16.49
CA LYS A 132 -21.52 -38.22 -16.50
C LYS A 132 -21.82 -39.58 -17.13
N LYS A 133 -22.45 -40.50 -16.39
CA LYS A 133 -22.97 -41.75 -16.95
C LYS A 133 -23.87 -41.39 -18.15
N LYS A 134 -23.50 -41.85 -19.35
CA LYS A 134 -24.37 -41.69 -20.54
C LYS A 134 -25.69 -42.40 -20.23
N ARG A 135 -26.78 -41.64 -20.13
CA ARG A 135 -28.14 -42.18 -20.02
C ARG A 135 -28.40 -42.97 -21.30
N ARG A 136 -28.46 -44.31 -21.22
CA ARG A 136 -28.86 -45.18 -22.34
C ARG A 136 -30.21 -44.67 -22.86
N ARG A 137 -30.27 -44.24 -24.13
CA ARG A 137 -31.54 -43.99 -24.81
C ARG A 137 -32.29 -45.33 -24.87
N ARG A 138 -33.50 -45.39 -24.32
CA ARG A 138 -34.42 -46.51 -24.57
C ARG A 138 -34.77 -46.47 -26.05
N VAL A 139 -34.26 -47.43 -26.80
CA VAL A 139 -34.75 -47.71 -28.16
C VAL A 139 -36.20 -48.17 -27.98
N LYS A 140 -37.17 -47.40 -28.49
CA LYS A 140 -38.54 -47.89 -28.63
C LYS A 140 -38.47 -49.04 -29.64
N LYS A 141 -38.79 -50.26 -29.20
CA LYS A 141 -39.05 -51.36 -30.13
C LYS A 141 -40.29 -51.00 -30.95
N ALA A 142 -40.18 -51.21 -32.25
CA ALA A 142 -41.25 -51.05 -33.24
C ALA A 142 -42.41 -51.99 -32.96
#